data_AF-K6UBZ9-F1
#
_entry.id   AF-K6UBZ9-F1
#
_cell.length_a   1.000
_cell.length_b   1.000
_cell.length_c   1.000
_cell.angle_alpha   90.00
_cell.angle_beta   90.00
_cell.angle_gamma   90.00
#
_symmetry.space_group_name_H-M   'P 1'
#
loop_
_entity.id
_entity.type
_entity.pdbx_description
1 polymer ?
#
loop_
_entity_poly.entity_id
_entity_poly.type
_entity_poly.pdbx_seq_one_letter_code
_entity_poly.pdbx_strand_id
1 'polypeptide(L)'
;MNKHCGNCCNNCRGELCASKVPIFENLNREELLEIVRNINHKEFTKGDVIFTEGNVSNTLYFINEGKIKLYKYTKDGKEQILHILSEGDFFGELELIKPSKYRFNAKAIENAKICTLTKDEMKEIMMKKPEIGIKLLETIGERLSRVENLVQNLATNDVDSRMAYLLTDLIEQYGEITKNKVSIKLPLSREEMANYIGVTRETISRKLKKFEDEKLIKIIGTKNIIILNEEGLRDYI
;
A
#
# COMPACT_ATOMS: atom_id res chain seq x y z
N MET A 1 14.31 11.78 -34.86
CA MET A 1 13.55 10.73 -35.57
C MET A 1 13.46 9.50 -34.68
N ASN A 2 12.25 9.22 -34.22
CA ASN A 2 11.90 8.31 -33.14
C ASN A 2 12.15 6.84 -33.49
N LYS A 3 13.05 6.17 -32.75
CA LYS A 3 13.08 4.71 -32.71
C LYS A 3 11.92 4.21 -31.86
N HIS A 4 11.02 3.46 -32.51
CA HIS A 4 9.85 2.84 -31.92
C HIS A 4 10.23 1.94 -30.74
N CYS A 5 9.69 2.26 -29.58
CA CYS A 5 9.67 1.42 -28.40
C CYS A 5 8.54 0.39 -28.57
N GLY A 6 8.89 -0.85 -28.93
CA GLY A 6 7.92 -1.93 -29.19
C GLY A 6 7.11 -2.38 -27.98
N ASN A 7 7.50 -1.97 -26.77
CA ASN A 7 6.84 -2.28 -25.50
C ASN A 7 6.23 -1.05 -24.83
N CYS A 8 6.03 0.04 -25.57
CA CYS A 8 5.37 1.21 -25.04
C CYS A 8 3.85 0.98 -25.04
N CYS A 9 3.24 1.02 -23.87
CA CYS A 9 1.79 0.98 -23.67
C CYS A 9 1.09 1.98 -24.59
N ASN A 10 0.29 1.48 -25.54
CA ASN A 10 -0.42 2.32 -26.53
C ASN A 10 -1.41 3.32 -25.91
N ASN A 11 -1.73 3.15 -24.62
CA ASN A 11 -2.64 4.00 -23.84
C ASN A 11 -1.93 4.91 -22.84
N CYS A 12 -0.62 4.77 -22.70
CA CYS A 12 0.22 5.59 -21.85
C CYS A 12 0.77 6.68 -22.77
N ARG A 13 0.30 7.93 -22.64
CA ARG A 13 0.47 9.06 -23.57
C ARG A 13 1.95 9.52 -23.75
N GLY A 14 2.85 8.62 -24.14
CA GLY A 14 4.29 8.87 -24.22
C GLY A 14 5.04 8.79 -22.88
N GLU A 15 4.34 8.48 -21.78
CA GLU A 15 4.93 8.28 -20.45
C GLU A 15 5.19 6.79 -20.20
N LEU A 16 6.36 6.50 -19.62
CA LEU A 16 6.78 5.15 -19.30
C LEU A 16 6.00 4.72 -18.04
N CYS A 17 5.24 3.64 -18.08
CA CYS A 17 4.53 3.10 -16.91
C CYS A 17 5.42 3.02 -15.65
N ALA A 18 6.70 2.67 -15.84
CA ALA A 18 7.71 2.65 -14.80
C ALA A 18 7.89 4.00 -14.07
N SER A 19 7.72 5.14 -14.73
CA SER A 19 7.94 6.46 -14.12
C SER A 19 6.91 6.83 -13.05
N LYS A 20 5.80 6.10 -12.97
CA LYS A 20 4.78 6.29 -11.92
C LYS A 20 5.03 5.44 -10.67
N VAL A 21 5.97 4.51 -10.74
CA VAL A 21 6.30 3.64 -9.61
C VAL A 21 7.43 4.30 -8.81
N PRO A 22 7.24 4.61 -7.51
CA PRO A 22 8.23 5.34 -6.70
C PRO A 22 9.63 4.72 -6.70
N ILE A 23 9.73 3.39 -6.80
CA ILE A 23 11.03 2.69 -6.83
C ILE A 23 11.86 3.01 -8.09
N PHE A 24 11.24 3.55 -9.14
CA PHE A 24 11.87 3.94 -10.40
C PHE A 24 11.98 5.46 -10.59
N GLU A 25 11.53 6.27 -9.63
CA GLU A 25 11.44 7.72 -9.74
C GLU A 25 12.81 8.42 -9.95
N ASN A 26 13.90 7.83 -9.45
CA ASN A 26 15.25 8.41 -9.57
C ASN A 26 15.99 7.97 -10.83
N LEU A 27 15.33 7.23 -11.72
CA LEU A 27 15.95 6.77 -12.95
C LEU A 27 15.82 7.82 -14.04
N ASN A 28 16.91 8.06 -14.74
CA ASN A 28 16.89 8.92 -15.90
C ASN A 28 16.13 8.24 -17.06
N ARG A 29 15.81 9.01 -18.10
CA ARG A 29 15.02 8.53 -19.24
C ARG A 29 15.66 7.33 -19.94
N GLU A 30 16.98 7.25 -20.04
CA GLU A 30 17.67 6.14 -20.70
C GLU A 30 17.58 4.85 -19.87
N GLU A 31 17.72 4.97 -18.54
CA GLU A 31 17.55 3.88 -17.59
C GLU A 31 16.11 3.36 -17.54
N LEU A 32 15.14 4.27 -17.49
CA LEU A 32 13.72 3.91 -17.57
C LEU A 32 13.40 3.22 -18.90
N LEU A 33 14.00 3.66 -20.02
CA LEU A 33 13.82 3.01 -21.32
C LEU A 33 14.44 1.60 -21.34
N GLU A 34 15.55 1.37 -20.64
CA GLU A 34 16.13 0.03 -20.50
C GLU A 34 15.21 -0.90 -19.71
N ILE A 35 14.62 -0.40 -18.61
CA ILE A 35 13.63 -1.16 -17.83
C ILE A 35 12.36 -1.43 -18.63
N VAL A 36 11.83 -0.43 -19.35
CA VAL A 36 10.58 -0.53 -20.11
C VAL A 36 10.70 -1.50 -21.28
N ARG A 37 11.90 -1.76 -21.79
CA ARG A 37 12.11 -2.83 -22.78
C ARG A 37 11.78 -4.21 -22.22
N ASN A 38 11.99 -4.45 -20.92
CA ASN A 38 11.72 -5.73 -20.28
C ASN A 38 10.34 -5.77 -19.61
N ILE A 39 9.67 -4.62 -19.46
CA ILE A 39 8.32 -4.55 -18.88
C ILE A 39 7.29 -5.13 -19.85
N ASN A 40 6.53 -6.10 -19.34
CA ASN A 40 5.32 -6.60 -19.99
C ASN A 40 4.09 -5.90 -19.42
N HIS A 41 3.18 -5.47 -20.29
CA HIS A 41 1.94 -4.80 -19.90
C HIS A 41 0.79 -5.79 -19.85
N LYS A 42 0.01 -5.74 -18.77
CA LYS A 42 -1.21 -6.53 -18.60
C LYS A 42 -2.37 -5.63 -18.22
N GLU A 43 -3.51 -5.87 -18.83
CA GLU A 43 -4.77 -5.25 -18.47
C GLU A 43 -5.66 -6.28 -17.78
N PHE A 44 -6.30 -5.87 -16.70
CA PHE A 44 -7.23 -6.69 -15.93
C PHE A 44 -8.54 -5.94 -15.80
N THR A 45 -9.65 -6.64 -15.97
CA THR A 45 -10.98 -6.13 -15.69
C THR A 45 -11.34 -6.37 -14.23
N LYS A 46 -12.29 -5.59 -13.71
CA LYS A 46 -12.82 -5.81 -12.36
C LYS A 46 -13.29 -7.26 -12.20
N GLY A 47 -12.70 -7.97 -11.24
CA GLY A 47 -13.03 -9.36 -10.95
C GLY A 47 -11.93 -10.35 -11.33
N ASP A 48 -11.00 -9.96 -12.20
CA ASP A 48 -9.95 -10.86 -12.68
C ASP A 48 -8.96 -11.24 -11.58
N VAL A 49 -8.63 -12.52 -11.54
CA VAL A 49 -7.59 -13.06 -10.65
C VAL A 49 -6.24 -12.93 -11.36
N ILE A 50 -5.30 -12.27 -10.69
CA ILE A 50 -3.96 -12.00 -11.23
C ILE A 50 -3.05 -13.20 -10.96
N PHE A 51 -3.10 -13.73 -9.73
CA PHE A 51 -2.51 -15.00 -9.36
C PHE A 51 -3.21 -15.61 -8.15
N THR A 52 -3.01 -16.91 -7.99
CA THR A 52 -3.58 -17.69 -6.89
C THR A 52 -2.47 -18.18 -5.95
N GLU A 53 -2.80 -18.25 -4.67
CA GLU A 53 -1.94 -18.84 -3.64
C GLU A 53 -1.50 -20.25 -4.05
N GLY A 54 -0.22 -20.56 -3.82
CA GLY A 54 0.35 -21.87 -4.13
C GLY A 54 0.84 -22.06 -5.57
N ASN A 55 0.51 -21.15 -6.50
CA ASN A 55 1.14 -21.14 -7.83
C ASN A 55 2.60 -20.67 -7.76
N VAL A 56 3.40 -21.06 -8.75
CA VAL A 56 4.81 -20.64 -8.85
C VAL A 56 4.87 -19.13 -9.00
N SER A 57 5.62 -18.46 -8.13
CA SER A 57 5.86 -17.01 -8.20
C SER A 57 7.13 -16.78 -9.03
N ASN A 58 7.01 -16.07 -10.15
CA ASN A 58 8.16 -15.59 -10.93
C ASN A 58 8.00 -14.14 -11.43
N THR A 59 6.98 -13.43 -10.96
CA THR A 59 6.59 -12.14 -11.54
C THR A 59 6.37 -11.10 -10.44
N LEU A 60 6.99 -9.95 -10.63
CA LEU A 60 6.70 -8.70 -9.96
C LEU A 60 5.65 -7.91 -10.74
N TYR A 61 4.80 -7.21 -10.01
CA TYR A 61 3.69 -6.45 -10.54
C TYR A 61 3.75 -5.01 -10.03
N PHE A 62 3.54 -4.06 -10.92
CA PHE A 62 3.53 -2.63 -10.66
C PHE A 62 2.20 -2.03 -11.14
N ILE A 63 1.49 -1.35 -10.25
CA ILE A 63 0.16 -0.83 -10.56
C ILE A 63 0.31 0.56 -11.18
N ASN A 64 -0.01 0.65 -12.48
CA ASN A 64 -0.03 1.92 -13.20
C ASN A 64 -1.37 2.63 -13.10
N GLU A 65 -2.45 1.85 -13.00
CA GLU A 65 -3.82 2.34 -12.86
C GLU A 65 -4.64 1.23 -12.21
N GLY A 66 -5.62 1.60 -11.39
CA GLY A 66 -6.56 0.68 -10.76
C GLY A 66 -6.19 0.28 -9.33
N LYS A 67 -6.94 -0.70 -8.79
CA LYS A 67 -6.76 -1.22 -7.45
C LYS A 67 -6.77 -2.73 -7.41
N ILE A 68 -5.81 -3.27 -6.67
CA ILE A 68 -5.60 -4.71 -6.50
C ILE A 68 -5.78 -5.08 -5.03
N LYS A 69 -6.54 -6.14 -4.78
CA LYS A 69 -6.71 -6.70 -3.45
C LYS A 69 -5.84 -7.94 -3.30
N LEU A 70 -5.01 -7.97 -2.27
CA LEU A 70 -4.28 -9.14 -1.81
C LEU A 70 -5.06 -9.82 -0.69
N TYR A 71 -5.30 -11.12 -0.79
CA TYR A 71 -6.19 -11.82 0.15
C TYR A 71 -5.84 -13.29 0.33
N LYS A 72 -6.33 -13.88 1.43
CA LYS A 72 -6.29 -15.32 1.73
C LYS A 72 -7.68 -15.82 2.05
N TYR A 73 -7.84 -17.14 2.04
CA TYR A 73 -8.99 -17.79 2.65
C TYR A 73 -8.64 -18.28 4.05
N THR A 74 -9.51 -18.03 5.02
CA THR A 74 -9.40 -18.64 6.35
C THR A 74 -9.70 -20.14 6.25
N LYS A 75 -9.44 -20.90 7.33
CA LYS A 75 -9.75 -22.33 7.40
C LYS A 75 -11.24 -22.63 7.12
N ASP A 76 -12.12 -21.69 7.45
CA ASP A 76 -13.56 -21.80 7.22
C ASP A 76 -14.01 -21.28 5.84
N GLY A 77 -13.05 -20.99 4.95
CA GLY A 77 -13.32 -20.53 3.59
C GLY A 77 -13.69 -19.05 3.46
N LYS A 78 -13.61 -18.26 4.54
CA LYS A 78 -13.89 -16.82 4.47
C LYS A 78 -12.73 -16.08 3.85
N GLU A 79 -13.02 -15.12 2.98
CA GLU A 79 -12.00 -14.25 2.40
C GLU A 79 -11.49 -13.25 3.45
N GLN A 80 -10.18 -13.20 3.65
CA GLN A 80 -9.50 -12.25 4.51
C GLN A 80 -8.58 -11.37 3.66
N ILE A 81 -8.86 -10.06 3.66
CA ILE A 81 -8.07 -9.07 2.95
C ILE A 81 -6.78 -8.81 3.74
N LEU A 82 -5.64 -8.87 3.06
CA LEU A 82 -4.34 -8.52 3.60
C LEU A 82 -3.99 -7.07 3.28
N HIS A 83 -4.12 -6.68 2.01
CA HIS A 83 -3.81 -5.34 1.52
C HIS A 83 -4.73 -4.94 0.37
N ILE A 84 -4.98 -3.64 0.24
CA ILE A 84 -5.51 -3.02 -0.98
C ILE A 84 -4.41 -2.12 -1.50
N LEU A 85 -3.97 -2.40 -2.71
CA LEU A 85 -2.89 -1.70 -3.41
C LEU A 85 -3.49 -0.84 -4.52
N SER A 86 -2.86 0.29 -4.80
CA SER A 86 -3.31 1.33 -5.73
C SER A 86 -2.18 1.79 -6.66
N GLU A 87 -2.44 2.78 -7.51
CA GLU A 87 -1.44 3.35 -8.41
C GLU A 87 -0.14 3.70 -7.67
N GLY A 88 0.99 3.27 -8.25
CA GLY A 88 2.32 3.42 -7.67
C GLY A 88 2.76 2.23 -6.79
N ASP A 89 1.83 1.43 -6.26
CA ASP A 89 2.19 0.25 -5.48
C ASP A 89 2.76 -0.88 -6.35
N PHE A 90 3.57 -1.74 -5.71
CA PHE A 90 4.05 -2.99 -6.29
C PHE A 90 3.77 -4.19 -5.38
N PHE A 91 3.74 -5.38 -5.98
CA PHE A 91 3.54 -6.65 -5.29
C PHE A 91 4.21 -7.84 -6.00
N GLY A 92 4.36 -8.96 -5.30
CA GLY A 92 5.07 -10.16 -5.78
C GLY A 92 6.57 -10.16 -5.42
N GLU A 93 6.97 -9.25 -4.52
CA GLU A 93 8.33 -8.98 -4.07
C GLU A 93 8.86 -10.01 -3.07
N LEU A 94 7.98 -10.63 -2.29
CA LEU A 94 8.35 -11.55 -1.20
C LEU A 94 9.19 -12.74 -1.68
N GLU A 95 9.07 -13.07 -2.95
CA GLU A 95 9.75 -14.21 -3.54
C GLU A 95 10.88 -13.80 -4.51
N LEU A 96 11.34 -12.54 -4.49
CA LEU A 96 12.50 -12.09 -5.28
C LEU A 96 13.80 -12.78 -4.87
N ILE A 97 13.99 -13.01 -3.57
CA ILE A 97 15.23 -13.52 -3.00
C ILE A 97 15.34 -15.04 -3.17
N LYS A 98 14.23 -15.77 -3.05
CA LYS A 98 14.19 -17.23 -3.20
C LYS A 98 13.01 -17.68 -4.06
N PRO A 99 13.22 -18.63 -4.99
CA PRO A 99 12.11 -19.28 -5.69
C PRO A 99 11.11 -19.82 -4.68
N SER A 100 9.85 -19.45 -4.85
CA SER A 100 8.77 -19.84 -3.96
C SER A 100 7.45 -19.76 -4.69
N LYS A 101 6.41 -20.29 -4.06
CA LYS A 101 5.02 -20.11 -4.48
C LYS A 101 4.46 -18.80 -3.95
N TYR A 102 3.44 -18.25 -4.61
CA TYR A 102 2.68 -17.12 -4.10
C TYR A 102 2.07 -17.46 -2.74
N ARG A 103 2.27 -16.59 -1.76
CA ARG A 103 1.77 -16.78 -0.40
C ARG A 103 0.32 -16.36 -0.20
N PHE A 104 -0.28 -15.65 -1.14
CA PHE A 104 -1.65 -15.15 -1.09
C PHE A 104 -2.22 -15.05 -2.52
N ASN A 105 -3.48 -14.65 -2.63
CA ASN A 105 -4.17 -14.43 -3.90
C ASN A 105 -4.14 -12.93 -4.23
N ALA A 106 -4.20 -12.61 -5.52
CA ALA A 106 -4.33 -11.23 -6.01
C ALA A 106 -5.49 -11.12 -6.99
N LYS A 107 -6.35 -10.11 -6.80
CA LYS A 107 -7.53 -9.87 -7.64
C LYS A 107 -7.74 -8.38 -7.92
N ALA A 108 -8.09 -8.05 -9.15
CA ALA A 108 -8.49 -6.71 -9.54
C ALA A 108 -9.89 -6.38 -8.98
N ILE A 109 -10.01 -5.28 -8.22
CA ILE A 109 -11.29 -4.83 -7.66
C ILE A 109 -11.91 -3.67 -8.46
N GLU A 110 -11.14 -3.12 -9.39
CA GLU A 110 -11.55 -2.24 -10.49
C GLU A 110 -10.69 -2.56 -11.72
N ASN A 111 -10.99 -1.96 -12.87
CA ASN A 111 -10.15 -2.13 -14.05
C ASN A 111 -8.73 -1.65 -13.75
N ALA A 112 -7.73 -2.46 -14.07
CA ALA A 112 -6.34 -2.21 -13.70
C ALA A 112 -5.40 -2.37 -14.89
N LYS A 113 -4.40 -1.49 -14.94
CA LYS A 113 -3.26 -1.59 -15.86
C LYS A 113 -2.03 -1.89 -15.02
N ILE A 114 -1.39 -3.01 -15.29
CA ILE A 114 -0.29 -3.53 -14.50
C ILE A 114 0.91 -3.77 -15.39
N CYS A 115 2.07 -3.30 -14.93
CA CYS A 115 3.36 -3.59 -15.54
C CYS A 115 4.00 -4.74 -14.80
N THR A 116 4.64 -5.64 -15.54
CA THR A 116 5.19 -6.88 -14.98
C THR A 116 6.63 -7.08 -15.40
N LEU A 117 7.43 -7.56 -14.45
CA LEU A 117 8.81 -7.99 -14.65
C LEU A 117 8.97 -9.38 -14.08
N THR A 118 9.77 -10.21 -14.74
CA THR A 118 10.24 -11.43 -14.10
C THR A 118 11.22 -11.08 -12.98
N LYS A 119 11.38 -12.00 -12.03
CA LYS A 119 12.32 -11.79 -10.92
C LYS A 119 13.76 -11.71 -11.38
N ASP A 120 14.13 -12.48 -12.41
CA ASP A 120 15.48 -12.46 -12.94
C ASP A 120 15.76 -11.15 -13.67
N GLU A 121 14.80 -10.62 -14.44
CA GLU A 121 14.89 -9.26 -15.01
C GLU A 121 15.05 -8.20 -13.92
N MET A 122 14.29 -8.28 -12.82
CA MET A 122 14.45 -7.34 -11.71
C MET A 122 15.82 -7.46 -11.04
N LYS A 123 16.33 -8.68 -10.85
CA LYS A 123 17.68 -8.89 -10.29
C LYS A 123 18.75 -8.28 -11.20
N GLU A 124 18.66 -8.48 -12.50
CA GLU A 124 19.59 -7.86 -13.45
C GLU A 124 19.53 -6.34 -13.39
N ILE A 125 18.32 -5.76 -13.29
CA ILE A 125 18.12 -4.32 -13.11
C ILE A 125 18.79 -3.84 -11.81
N MET A 126 18.57 -4.52 -10.69
CA MET A 126 19.19 -4.15 -9.41
C MET A 126 20.72 -4.28 -9.42
N MET A 127 21.28 -5.27 -10.15
CA MET A 127 22.73 -5.42 -10.30
C MET A 127 23.35 -4.31 -11.14
N LYS A 128 22.63 -3.81 -12.14
CA LYS A 128 23.06 -2.67 -12.97
C LYS A 128 22.87 -1.32 -12.27
N LYS A 129 21.84 -1.21 -11.42
CA LYS A 129 21.44 0.01 -10.71
C LYS A 129 21.10 -0.31 -9.24
N PRO A 130 22.12 -0.44 -8.37
CA PRO A 130 21.93 -0.81 -6.97
C PRO A 130 20.98 0.11 -6.19
N GLU A 131 20.86 1.37 -6.60
CA GLU A 131 19.97 2.37 -6.00
C GLU A 131 18.49 1.93 -6.04
N ILE A 132 18.08 1.18 -7.08
CA ILE A 132 16.74 0.61 -7.17
C ILE A 132 16.52 -0.44 -6.07
N GLY A 133 17.55 -1.26 -5.80
CA GLY A 133 17.51 -2.24 -4.73
C GLY A 133 17.38 -1.60 -3.35
N ILE A 134 18.03 -0.46 -3.12
CA ILE A 134 17.91 0.31 -1.88
C ILE A 134 16.48 0.83 -1.72
N LYS A 135 15.89 1.48 -2.75
CA LYS A 135 14.50 1.94 -2.69
C LYS A 135 13.50 0.80 -2.43
N LEU A 136 13.72 -0.36 -3.05
CA LEU A 136 12.91 -1.54 -2.80
C LEU A 136 12.98 -1.97 -1.33
N LEU A 137 14.18 -1.97 -0.73
CA LEU A 137 14.39 -2.28 0.68
C LEU A 137 13.72 -1.25 1.59
N GLU A 138 13.78 0.05 1.26
CA GLU A 138 13.07 1.11 2.00
C GLU A 138 11.56 0.85 2.03
N THR A 139 10.94 0.57 0.87
CA THR A 139 9.49 0.27 0.83
C THR A 139 9.14 -1.03 1.59
N ILE A 140 9.99 -2.06 1.52
CA ILE A 140 9.80 -3.28 2.30
C ILE A 140 9.93 -2.99 3.80
N GLY A 141 10.90 -2.15 4.20
CA GLY A 141 11.09 -1.71 5.57
C GLY A 141 9.87 -0.97 6.11
N GLU A 142 9.30 -0.03 5.36
CA GLU A 142 8.06 0.66 5.72
C GLU A 142 6.89 -0.32 5.90
N ARG A 143 6.73 -1.29 4.98
CA ARG A 143 5.70 -2.33 5.09
C ARG A 143 5.92 -3.20 6.33
N LEU A 144 7.16 -3.57 6.64
CA LEU A 144 7.50 -4.35 7.83
C LEU A 144 7.17 -3.57 9.11
N SER A 145 7.57 -2.30 9.20
CA SER A 145 7.25 -1.44 10.34
C SER A 145 5.74 -1.34 10.57
N ARG A 146 4.93 -1.24 9.50
CA ARG A 146 3.45 -1.25 9.63
C ARG A 146 2.93 -2.57 10.20
N VAL A 147 3.51 -3.71 9.79
CA VAL A 147 3.14 -5.02 10.33
C VAL A 147 3.57 -5.16 11.79
N GLU A 148 4.76 -4.69 12.15
CA GLU A 148 5.24 -4.69 13.54
C GLU A 148 4.35 -3.81 14.43
N ASN A 149 3.99 -2.61 13.97
CA ASN A 149 3.03 -1.74 14.64
C ASN A 149 1.67 -2.41 14.79
N LEU A 150 1.18 -3.11 13.76
CA LEU A 150 -0.06 -3.88 13.86
C LEU A 150 0.05 -5.00 14.90
N VAL A 151 1.16 -5.75 14.93
CA VAL A 151 1.40 -6.80 15.93
C VAL A 151 1.47 -6.22 17.33
N GLN A 152 2.18 -5.11 17.52
CA GLN A 152 2.23 -4.38 18.78
C GLN A 152 0.83 -3.95 19.20
N ASN A 153 0.03 -3.39 18.28
CA ASN A 153 -1.35 -3.02 18.55
C ASN A 153 -2.22 -4.23 18.94
N LEU A 154 -2.08 -5.36 18.26
CA LEU A 154 -2.81 -6.58 18.61
C LEU A 154 -2.35 -7.17 19.96
N ALA A 155 -1.10 -6.94 20.34
CA ALA A 155 -0.50 -7.38 21.61
C ALA A 155 -0.75 -6.40 22.76
N THR A 156 -1.04 -5.12 22.49
CA THR A 156 -1.41 -4.15 23.52
C THR A 156 -2.84 -4.41 23.97
N ASN A 157 -2.97 -4.85 25.23
CA ASN A 157 -4.27 -4.94 25.88
C ASN A 157 -4.93 -3.57 26.07
N ASP A 158 -4.20 -2.47 25.89
CA ASP A 158 -4.77 -1.13 25.93
C ASP A 158 -5.33 -0.68 24.58
N VAL A 159 -6.64 -0.45 24.58
CA VAL A 159 -7.38 0.05 23.42
C VAL A 159 -7.07 1.53 23.16
N ASP A 160 -6.67 2.29 24.18
CA ASP A 160 -6.31 3.70 24.01
C ASP A 160 -5.02 3.85 23.18
N SER A 161 -3.96 3.11 23.52
CA SER A 161 -2.73 3.06 22.71
C SER A 161 -3.00 2.68 21.25
N ARG A 162 -3.80 1.64 21.00
CA ARG A 162 -4.15 1.23 19.62
C ARG A 162 -4.88 2.31 18.84
N MET A 163 -5.80 3.01 19.51
CA MET A 163 -6.56 4.09 18.89
C MET A 163 -5.64 5.27 18.55
N ALA A 164 -4.70 5.60 19.44
CA ALA A 164 -3.71 6.64 19.21
C ALA A 164 -2.80 6.29 18.02
N TYR A 165 -2.24 5.07 17.98
CA TYR A 165 -1.45 4.56 16.86
C TYR A 165 -2.20 4.66 15.53
N LEU A 166 -3.45 4.18 15.47
CA LEU A 166 -4.27 4.26 14.27
C LEU A 166 -4.44 5.72 13.80
N LEU A 167 -4.71 6.66 14.72
CA LEU A 167 -4.88 8.05 14.35
C LEU A 167 -3.57 8.66 13.85
N THR A 168 -2.44 8.38 14.49
CA THR A 168 -1.12 8.87 14.05
C THR A 168 -0.75 8.32 12.67
N ASP A 169 -0.98 7.04 12.38
CA ASP A 169 -0.76 6.45 11.05
C ASP A 169 -1.64 7.10 9.98
N LEU A 170 -2.91 7.37 10.31
CA LEU A 170 -3.82 8.08 9.40
C LEU A 170 -3.43 9.56 9.18
N ILE A 171 -2.82 10.21 10.19
CA ILE A 171 -2.28 11.57 10.08
C ILE A 171 -1.09 11.60 9.13
N GLU A 172 -0.16 10.65 9.27
CA GLU A 172 1.02 10.59 8.40
C GLU A 172 0.64 10.31 6.93
N GLN A 173 -0.36 9.45 6.69
CA GLN A 173 -0.76 9.07 5.34
C GLN A 173 -1.74 10.05 4.66
N TYR A 174 -2.67 10.63 5.41
CA TYR A 174 -3.79 11.41 4.86
C TYR A 174 -3.94 12.81 5.47
N GLY A 175 -2.97 13.24 6.29
CA GLY A 175 -2.97 14.55 6.91
C GLY A 175 -2.84 15.67 5.88
N GLU A 176 -3.79 16.58 5.89
CA GLU A 176 -3.73 17.82 5.11
C GLU A 176 -3.52 19.01 6.06
N ILE A 177 -2.52 19.84 5.78
CA ILE A 177 -2.29 21.07 6.54
C ILE A 177 -3.18 22.17 5.97
N THR A 178 -4.19 22.57 6.72
CA THR A 178 -5.09 23.68 6.36
C THR A 178 -5.07 24.75 7.44
N LYS A 179 -4.66 25.98 7.09
CA LYS A 179 -4.66 27.15 8.00
C LYS A 179 -3.97 26.88 9.36
N ASN A 180 -2.75 26.32 9.33
CA ASN A 180 -1.98 25.91 10.52
C ASN A 180 -2.64 24.84 11.41
N LYS A 181 -3.56 24.04 10.88
CA LYS A 181 -4.12 22.88 11.57
C LYS A 181 -4.02 21.65 10.67
N VAL A 182 -3.64 20.53 11.26
CA VAL A 182 -3.66 19.24 10.58
C VAL A 182 -5.10 18.72 10.62
N SER A 183 -5.65 18.38 9.47
CA SER A 183 -6.95 17.71 9.36
C SER A 183 -6.83 16.44 8.56
N ILE A 184 -7.52 15.40 9.02
CA ILE A 184 -7.64 14.13 8.31
C ILE A 184 -9.08 13.93 7.86
N LYS A 185 -9.25 13.62 6.57
CA LYS A 185 -10.48 13.03 6.06
C LYS A 185 -10.33 11.51 6.12
N LEU A 186 -10.93 10.90 7.12
CA LEU A 186 -10.81 9.48 7.39
C LEU A 186 -11.17 8.64 6.15
N PRO A 187 -10.24 7.81 5.65
CA PRO A 187 -10.51 6.91 4.55
C PRO A 187 -11.38 5.72 5.00
N LEU A 188 -11.39 5.44 6.30
CA LEU A 188 -12.09 4.32 6.92
C LEU A 188 -13.38 4.76 7.63
N SER A 189 -14.39 3.92 7.59
CA SER A 189 -15.57 3.96 8.45
C SER A 189 -15.23 3.48 9.87
N ARG A 190 -16.14 3.76 10.83
CA ARG A 190 -15.97 3.33 12.22
C ARG A 190 -15.91 1.81 12.37
N GLU A 191 -16.59 1.09 11.49
CA GLU A 191 -16.56 -0.37 11.46
C GLU A 191 -15.24 -0.90 10.90
N GLU A 192 -14.70 -0.26 9.86
CA GLU A 192 -13.38 -0.60 9.33
C GLU A 192 -12.26 -0.30 10.35
N MET A 193 -12.32 0.83 11.05
CA MET A 193 -11.40 1.12 12.17
C MET A 193 -11.50 0.06 13.28
N ALA A 194 -12.71 -0.38 13.59
CA ALA A 194 -12.97 -1.39 14.61
C ALA A 194 -12.34 -2.74 14.23
N ASN A 195 -12.53 -3.16 12.97
CA ASN A 195 -11.89 -4.35 12.42
C ASN A 195 -10.36 -4.23 12.39
N TYR A 196 -9.84 -3.02 12.14
CA TYR A 196 -8.40 -2.77 12.06
C TYR A 196 -7.72 -2.92 13.43
N ILE A 197 -8.28 -2.31 14.49
CA ILE A 197 -7.67 -2.37 15.83
C ILE A 197 -8.20 -3.53 16.68
N GLY A 198 -9.14 -4.33 16.17
CA GLY A 198 -9.67 -5.52 16.86
C GLY A 198 -10.61 -5.20 18.02
N VAL A 199 -11.53 -4.24 17.84
CA VAL A 199 -12.58 -3.89 18.82
C VAL A 199 -13.95 -3.76 18.15
N THR A 200 -14.99 -3.39 18.90
CA THR A 200 -16.31 -3.11 18.33
C THR A 200 -16.45 -1.67 17.81
N ARG A 201 -17.37 -1.43 16.88
CA ARG A 201 -17.68 -0.08 16.35
C ARG A 201 -18.06 0.92 17.45
N GLU A 202 -18.79 0.47 18.47
CA GLU A 202 -19.18 1.26 19.64
C GLU A 202 -17.94 1.66 20.44
N THR A 203 -16.97 0.75 20.56
CA THR A 203 -15.70 1.02 21.25
C THR A 203 -14.92 2.10 20.54
N ILE A 204 -14.79 2.03 19.21
CA ILE A 204 -14.19 3.11 18.41
C ILE A 204 -14.87 4.45 18.70
N SER A 205 -16.20 4.47 18.64
CA SER A 205 -16.98 5.71 18.81
C SER A 205 -16.76 6.32 20.21
N ARG A 206 -16.70 5.48 21.26
CA ARG A 206 -16.37 5.91 22.63
C ARG A 206 -14.96 6.45 22.75
N LYS A 207 -13.95 5.79 22.16
CA LYS A 207 -12.55 6.21 22.27
C LYS A 207 -12.26 7.51 21.54
N LEU A 208 -12.86 7.71 20.36
CA LEU A 208 -12.79 8.99 19.67
C LEU A 208 -13.43 10.12 20.47
N LYS A 209 -14.55 9.84 21.13
CA LYS A 209 -15.19 10.83 22.01
C LYS A 209 -14.29 11.17 23.20
N LYS A 210 -13.65 10.18 23.83
CA LYS A 210 -12.64 10.37 24.88
C LYS A 210 -11.51 11.30 24.41
N PHE A 211 -10.90 11.03 23.26
CA PHE A 211 -9.81 11.88 22.72
C PHE A 211 -10.29 13.29 22.33
N GLU A 212 -11.56 13.44 21.93
CA GLU A 212 -12.16 14.77 21.72
C GLU A 212 -12.34 15.52 23.05
N ASP A 213 -12.80 14.83 24.09
CA ASP A 213 -13.01 15.41 25.42
C ASP A 213 -11.68 15.80 26.09
N GLU A 214 -10.61 15.04 25.82
CA GLU A 214 -9.22 15.35 26.20
C GLU A 214 -8.58 16.45 25.34
N LYS A 215 -9.30 17.01 24.37
CA LYS A 215 -8.83 18.06 23.45
C LYS A 215 -7.62 17.64 22.62
N LEU A 216 -7.45 16.34 22.35
CA LEU A 216 -6.43 15.83 21.43
C LEU A 216 -6.88 15.97 19.98
N ILE A 217 -8.17 15.75 19.74
CA ILE A 217 -8.80 15.85 18.43
C ILE A 217 -10.12 16.63 18.49
N LYS A 218 -10.66 16.99 17.33
CA LYS A 218 -12.03 17.49 17.18
C LYS A 218 -12.71 16.82 16.01
N ILE A 219 -13.87 16.23 16.24
CA ILE A 219 -14.62 15.51 15.22
C ILE A 219 -15.54 16.49 14.49
N ILE A 220 -15.52 16.48 13.15
CA ILE A 220 -16.40 17.28 12.30
C ILE A 220 -17.21 16.33 11.42
N GLY A 221 -18.48 16.15 11.77
CA GLY A 221 -19.36 15.20 11.11
C GLY A 221 -18.92 13.76 11.36
N THR A 222 -18.96 12.91 10.33
CA THR A 222 -18.67 11.48 10.47
C THR A 222 -17.27 11.07 10.03
N LYS A 223 -16.64 11.84 9.13
CA LYS A 223 -15.38 11.46 8.48
C LYS A 223 -14.23 12.45 8.66
N ASN A 224 -14.45 13.67 9.13
CA ASN A 224 -13.37 14.64 9.27
C ASN A 224 -12.94 14.74 10.74
N ILE A 225 -11.63 14.74 10.98
CA ILE A 225 -11.04 14.98 12.30
C ILE A 225 -10.00 16.09 12.15
N ILE A 226 -10.06 17.08 13.03
CA ILE A 226 -8.99 18.08 13.21
C ILE A 226 -8.11 17.61 14.37
N ILE A 227 -6.80 17.62 14.17
CA ILE A 227 -5.83 17.31 15.21
C ILE A 227 -5.55 18.59 15.99
N LEU A 228 -5.77 18.54 17.31
CA LEU A 228 -5.56 19.68 18.20
C LEU A 228 -4.23 19.57 18.94
N ASN A 229 -3.83 18.34 19.31
CA ASN A 229 -2.56 18.05 19.97
C ASN A 229 -2.05 16.67 19.51
N GLU A 230 -1.08 16.67 18.60
CA GLU A 230 -0.46 15.42 18.10
C GLU A 230 0.48 14.80 19.14
N GLU A 231 1.25 15.61 19.88
CA GLU A 231 2.14 15.11 20.94
C GLU A 231 1.35 14.35 22.01
N GLY A 232 0.19 14.89 22.42
CA GLY A 232 -0.68 14.21 23.39
C GLY A 232 -1.30 12.90 22.88
N LEU A 233 -1.39 12.69 21.56
CA LEU A 233 -1.73 11.36 21.00
C LEU A 233 -0.53 10.42 21.10
N ARG A 234 0.69 10.92 20.89
CA ARG A 234 1.92 10.13 21.02
C ARG A 234 2.23 9.73 22.46
N ASP A 235 1.70 10.43 23.46
CA ASP A 235 1.83 10.03 24.89
C ASP A 235 1.11 8.69 25.22
N TYR A 236 0.17 8.27 24.38
CA TYR A 236 -0.52 6.97 24.52
C TYR A 236 0.26 5.80 23.90
N ILE A 237 1.36 6.09 23.21
CA ILE A 237 2.14 5.15 22.39
C ILE A 237 3.41 4.72 23.13
#